data_AF-A0A954QE36-F1
#
_entry.id   AF-A0A954QE36-F1
#
_cell.length_a   1.000
_cell.length_b   1.000
_cell.length_c   1.000
_cell.angle_alpha   90.00
_cell.angle_beta   90.00
_cell.angle_gamma   90.00
#
_symmetry.space_group_name_H-M   'P 1'
#
loop_
_entity.id
_entity.type
_entity.pdbx_description
1 polymer ?
#
loop_
_entity_poly.entity_id
_entity_poly.type
_entity_poly.pdbx_seq_one_letter_code
_entity_poly.pdbx_strand_id
1 'polypeptide(L)'
;EEKWNYPVYSFASSSAMHSDHQVEVKLNLASAKDSQGEFDESPRIQKVTYFHYMLDLNDDGDIVGGYFLRDSSRIDMLWLPLRPKLSGEEGHERGNPHVNVNEVLAIWRESVSAETRAAWPVADPAPEDRLSLDADSWQPLQIPGTAAASADVAEEAESVVTEAVDD
;
A
#
# COMPACT_ATOMS: atom_id res chain seq x y z
N GLU A 1 -12.49 -5.32 -20.25
CA GLU A 1 -12.40 -4.56 -18.99
C GLU A 1 -11.03 -3.92 -18.90
N GLU A 2 -10.96 -2.68 -18.42
CA GLU A 2 -9.70 -1.93 -18.29
C GLU A 2 -8.98 -2.33 -16.99
N LYS A 3 -7.64 -2.27 -17.01
CA LYS A 3 -6.80 -2.59 -15.84
C LYS A 3 -6.15 -1.31 -15.32
N TRP A 4 -6.39 -1.00 -14.05
CA TRP A 4 -5.87 0.19 -13.38
C TRP A 4 -4.88 -0.20 -12.28
N ASN A 5 -3.75 0.50 -12.20
CA ASN A 5 -2.73 0.31 -11.17
C ASN A 5 -2.60 1.60 -10.36
N TYR A 6 -2.81 1.51 -9.05
CA TYR A 6 -2.65 2.65 -8.14
C TYR A 6 -1.68 2.26 -7.02
N PRO A 7 -0.65 3.08 -6.74
CA PRO A 7 0.25 2.82 -5.63
C PRO A 7 -0.50 3.02 -4.30
N VAL A 8 -0.48 1.97 -3.48
CA VAL A 8 -0.97 2.00 -2.10
C VAL A 8 0.12 2.60 -1.22
N TYR A 9 -0.25 3.52 -0.33
CA TYR A 9 0.70 4.15 0.59
C TYR A 9 0.27 4.08 2.06
N SER A 10 -0.97 3.69 2.36
CA SER A 10 -1.43 3.52 3.73
C SER A 10 -2.63 2.57 3.80
N PHE A 11 -2.82 1.96 4.96
CA PHE A 11 -4.03 1.21 5.30
C PHE A 11 -4.39 1.42 6.77
N ALA A 12 -5.66 1.28 7.09
CA ALA A 12 -6.17 1.20 8.45
C ALA A 12 -7.13 0.01 8.55
N SER A 13 -7.06 -0.74 9.64
CA SER A 13 -7.90 -1.92 9.84
C SER A 13 -8.41 -2.03 11.27
N SER A 14 -9.64 -2.51 11.40
CA SER A 14 -10.20 -3.01 12.65
C SER A 14 -10.57 -4.48 12.50
N SER A 15 -10.56 -5.20 13.62
CA SER A 15 -10.93 -6.61 13.64
C SER A 15 -11.67 -6.97 14.93
N ALA A 16 -12.54 -7.96 14.83
CA ALA A 16 -13.31 -8.48 15.96
C ALA A 16 -13.45 -10.00 15.82
N MET A 17 -13.31 -10.72 16.93
CA MET A 17 -13.60 -12.15 16.96
C MET A 17 -15.09 -12.35 16.67
N HIS A 18 -15.38 -13.15 15.64
CA HIS A 18 -16.73 -13.59 15.30
C HIS A 18 -17.05 -14.94 15.96
N SER A 19 -16.06 -15.82 16.04
CA SER A 19 -16.09 -17.10 16.77
C SER A 19 -14.66 -17.54 17.13
N ASP A 20 -14.49 -18.70 17.78
CA ASP A 20 -13.17 -19.26 18.11
C ASP A 20 -12.27 -19.46 16.87
N HIS A 21 -12.87 -19.63 15.69
CA HIS A 21 -12.17 -19.89 14.43
C HIS A 21 -12.37 -18.81 13.38
N GLN A 22 -12.98 -17.68 13.71
CA GLN A 22 -13.29 -16.64 12.72
C GLN A 22 -13.11 -15.22 13.26
N VAL A 23 -12.48 -14.37 12.45
CA VAL A 23 -12.26 -12.95 12.73
C VAL A 23 -12.86 -12.11 11.62
N GLU A 24 -13.78 -11.21 11.96
CA GLU A 24 -14.29 -10.19 11.06
C GLU A 24 -13.25 -9.07 10.97
N VAL A 25 -12.94 -8.64 9.74
CA VAL A 25 -11.97 -7.58 9.47
C VAL A 25 -12.57 -6.53 8.56
N LYS A 26 -12.44 -5.27 8.96
CA LYS A 26 -12.76 -4.09 8.16
C LYS A 26 -11.48 -3.33 7.87
N LEU A 27 -11.22 -3.03 6.60
CA LEU A 27 -9.98 -2.41 6.16
C LEU A 27 -10.25 -1.28 5.16
N ASN A 28 -9.64 -0.13 5.41
CA ASN A 28 -9.57 0.99 4.47
C ASN A 28 -8.16 1.06 3.89
N LEU A 29 -8.07 1.00 2.57
CA LEU A 29 -6.82 1.07 1.82
C LEU A 29 -6.72 2.40 1.10
N ALA A 30 -5.68 3.19 1.39
CA ALA A 30 -5.43 4.48 0.74
C ALA A 30 -4.41 4.33 -0.39
N SER A 31 -4.81 4.81 -1.57
CA SER A 31 -4.01 4.81 -2.80
C SER A 31 -3.92 6.21 -3.39
N ALA A 32 -2.86 6.49 -4.14
CA ALA A 32 -2.71 7.75 -4.87
C ALA A 32 -3.20 7.60 -6.31
N LYS A 33 -4.02 8.55 -6.75
CA LYS A 33 -4.48 8.69 -8.14
C LYS A 33 -3.55 9.59 -8.95
N ASP A 34 -3.68 9.47 -10.27
CA ASP A 34 -3.10 10.38 -11.23
C ASP A 34 -3.61 11.82 -11.03
N SER A 35 -2.73 12.79 -11.23
CA SER A 35 -3.07 14.22 -11.34
C SER A 35 -3.05 14.64 -12.80
N GLN A 36 -3.88 15.61 -13.17
CA GLN A 36 -3.85 16.21 -14.51
C GLN A 36 -2.95 17.44 -14.47
N GLY A 37 -1.79 17.36 -15.13
CA GLY A 37 -0.86 18.49 -15.29
C GLY A 37 0.56 18.21 -14.79
N GLU A 38 1.46 19.14 -15.07
CA GLU A 38 2.81 19.16 -14.52
C GLU A 38 2.82 20.02 -13.26
N PHE A 39 3.46 19.52 -12.20
CA PHE A 39 3.52 20.18 -10.90
C PHE A 39 4.94 20.11 -10.37
N ASP A 40 5.38 21.19 -9.71
CA ASP A 40 6.62 21.17 -8.92
C ASP A 40 6.51 20.15 -7.77
N GLU A 41 5.33 20.08 -7.14
CA GLU A 41 4.95 19.02 -6.21
C GLU A 41 3.55 18.52 -6.59
N SER A 42 3.45 17.25 -6.99
CA SER A 42 2.17 16.67 -7.41
C SER A 42 1.23 16.53 -6.20
N PRO A 43 -0.03 17.00 -6.30
CA PRO A 43 -0.98 16.82 -5.21
C PRO A 43 -1.26 15.33 -5.02
N ARG A 44 -1.27 14.86 -3.76
CA ARG A 44 -1.63 13.48 -3.44
C ARG A 44 -3.14 13.30 -3.49
N ILE A 45 -3.68 13.01 -4.67
CA ILE A 45 -5.11 12.73 -4.86
C ILE A 45 -5.41 11.35 -4.26
N GLN A 46 -6.03 11.34 -3.09
CA GLN A 46 -6.32 10.12 -2.35
C GLN A 46 -7.57 9.40 -2.89
N LYS A 47 -7.48 8.08 -3.03
CA LYS A 47 -8.62 7.18 -3.16
C LYS A 47 -8.58 6.15 -2.04
N VAL A 48 -9.66 6.09 -1.27
CA VAL A 48 -9.88 5.07 -0.24
C VAL A 48 -10.71 3.93 -0.83
N THR A 49 -10.28 2.70 -0.60
CA THR A 49 -11.02 1.49 -0.98
C THR A 49 -11.32 0.69 0.28
N TYR A 50 -12.59 0.38 0.51
CA TYR A 50 -13.06 -0.35 1.68
C TYR A 50 -13.15 -1.85 1.41
N PHE A 51 -12.66 -2.64 2.36
CA PHE A 51 -12.70 -4.10 2.36
C PHE A 51 -13.36 -4.59 3.65
N HIS A 52 -14.15 -5.65 3.50
CA HIS A 52 -14.83 -6.30 4.59
C HIS A 52 -14.81 -7.81 4.37
N TYR A 53 -14.13 -8.54 5.24
CA TYR A 53 -13.91 -9.97 5.04
C TYR A 53 -13.85 -10.72 6.37
N MET A 54 -14.15 -12.01 6.28
CA MET A 54 -13.95 -12.95 7.38
C MET A 54 -12.63 -13.68 7.13
N LEU A 55 -11.77 -13.76 8.14
CA LEU A 55 -10.61 -14.64 8.16
C LEU A 55 -10.96 -15.91 8.92
N ASP A 56 -10.58 -17.06 8.37
CA ASP A 56 -10.71 -18.35 9.03
C ASP A 56 -9.39 -18.70 9.72
N LEU A 57 -9.48 -19.15 10.97
CA LEU A 57 -8.35 -19.53 11.82
C LEU A 57 -8.31 -21.05 12.05
N ASN A 58 -7.12 -21.61 12.24
CA ASN A 58 -6.95 -22.96 12.79
C ASN A 58 -7.01 -22.96 14.33
N ASP A 59 -6.88 -24.13 14.95
CA ASP A 59 -6.89 -24.28 16.41
C ASP A 59 -5.71 -23.56 17.11
N ASP A 60 -4.62 -23.28 16.38
CA ASP A 60 -3.45 -22.54 16.86
C ASP A 60 -3.62 -21.00 16.71
N GLY A 61 -4.70 -20.55 16.08
CA GLY A 61 -4.99 -19.15 15.80
C GLY A 61 -4.32 -18.58 14.54
N ASP A 62 -3.72 -19.42 13.70
CA ASP A 62 -3.15 -19.01 12.42
C ASP A 62 -4.23 -18.79 11.36
N ILE A 63 -4.02 -17.78 10.52
CA ILE A 63 -4.89 -17.51 9.37
C ILE A 63 -4.69 -18.60 8.31
N VAL A 64 -5.73 -19.36 8.03
CA VAL A 64 -5.72 -20.46 7.03
C VAL A 64 -6.57 -20.16 5.80
N GLY A 65 -7.38 -19.11 5.84
CA GLY A 65 -8.25 -18.73 4.73
C GLY A 65 -9.13 -17.55 5.06
N GLY A 66 -10.17 -17.38 4.25
CA GLY A 66 -11.17 -16.35 4.44
C GLY A 66 -12.00 -16.09 3.19
N TYR A 67 -12.96 -15.18 3.33
CA TYR A 67 -13.84 -14.77 2.24
C TYR A 67 -14.30 -13.33 2.39
N PHE A 68 -14.52 -12.67 1.25
CA PHE A 68 -15.09 -11.32 1.22
C PHE A 68 -16.58 -11.34 1.54
N LEU A 69 -17.02 -10.39 2.35
CA LEU A 69 -18.43 -10.10 2.60
C LEU A 69 -19.01 -9.26 1.45
N ARG A 70 -20.34 -9.19 1.41
CA ARG A 70 -21.08 -8.68 0.24
C ARG A 70 -20.83 -7.20 -0.06
N ASP A 71 -20.55 -6.42 0.98
CA ASP A 71 -20.27 -4.98 0.94
C ASP A 71 -18.78 -4.65 0.70
N SER A 72 -17.93 -5.66 0.57
CA SER A 72 -16.50 -5.46 0.34
C SER A 72 -16.17 -5.14 -1.11
N SER A 73 -15.19 -4.25 -1.30
CA SER A 73 -14.45 -4.18 -2.57
C SER A 73 -13.59 -5.44 -2.78
N ARG A 74 -13.05 -5.57 -3.99
CA ARG A 74 -12.08 -6.63 -4.36
C ARG A 74 -10.88 -6.02 -5.05
N ILE A 75 -9.72 -6.64 -4.85
CA ILE A 75 -8.48 -6.35 -5.58
C ILE A 75 -8.11 -7.63 -6.33
N ASP A 76 -7.81 -7.50 -7.62
CA ASP A 76 -7.40 -8.65 -8.43
C ASP A 76 -5.97 -9.10 -8.11
N MET A 77 -5.07 -8.14 -7.87
CA MET A 77 -3.65 -8.41 -7.68
C MET A 77 -2.98 -7.31 -6.88
N LEU A 78 -2.14 -7.72 -5.93
CA LEU A 78 -1.12 -6.88 -5.33
C LEU A 78 0.22 -7.28 -5.92
N TRP A 79 1.03 -6.30 -6.27
CA TRP A 79 2.38 -6.52 -6.77
C TRP A 79 3.30 -5.45 -6.18
N LEU A 80 4.55 -5.84 -5.93
CA LEU A 80 5.60 -4.96 -5.45
C LEU A 80 6.68 -4.87 -6.52
N PRO A 81 7.05 -3.66 -6.97
CA PRO A 81 8.19 -3.52 -7.86
C PRO A 81 9.47 -3.92 -7.14
N LEU A 82 10.27 -4.73 -7.81
CA LEU A 82 11.67 -4.95 -7.43
C LEU A 82 12.55 -3.85 -8.05
N ARG A 83 13.86 -3.90 -7.79
CA ARG A 83 14.79 -2.91 -8.34
C ARG A 83 14.69 -2.85 -9.87
N PRO A 84 14.71 -1.64 -10.46
CA PRO A 84 14.82 -1.50 -11.91
C PRO A 84 16.07 -2.20 -12.45
N LYS A 85 15.93 -2.96 -13.54
CA LYS A 85 17.06 -3.58 -14.24
C LYS A 85 17.27 -2.94 -15.61
N LEU A 86 18.48 -3.09 -16.14
CA LEU A 86 18.82 -2.63 -17.48
C LEU A 86 18.03 -3.40 -18.55
N SER A 87 17.76 -2.73 -19.67
CA SER A 87 17.19 -3.39 -20.84
C SER A 87 18.16 -4.47 -21.36
N GLY A 88 17.61 -5.62 -21.74
CA GLY A 88 18.38 -6.74 -22.28
C GLY A 88 18.86 -7.76 -21.24
N GLU A 89 18.64 -7.50 -19.95
CA GLU A 89 18.87 -8.49 -18.88
C GLU A 89 17.70 -9.47 -18.74
N GLU A 90 17.92 -10.59 -18.04
CA GLU A 90 16.90 -11.62 -17.79
C GLU A 90 15.68 -11.04 -17.03
N GLY A 91 14.50 -11.22 -17.63
CA GLY A 91 13.22 -10.66 -17.19
C GLY A 91 12.98 -9.21 -17.65
N HIS A 92 13.94 -8.58 -18.33
CA HIS A 92 13.88 -7.19 -18.82
C HIS A 92 14.33 -7.09 -20.30
N GLU A 93 14.18 -8.18 -21.06
CA GLU A 93 14.60 -8.30 -22.45
C GLU A 93 13.83 -7.35 -23.38
N ARG A 94 12.61 -6.97 -22.98
CA ARG A 94 11.74 -6.01 -23.68
C ARG A 94 11.86 -4.58 -23.15
N GLY A 95 12.83 -4.29 -22.29
CA GLY A 95 13.07 -2.94 -21.79
C GLY A 95 13.42 -1.96 -22.91
N ASN A 96 13.24 -0.66 -22.71
CA ASN A 96 13.60 0.33 -23.71
C ASN A 96 15.14 0.42 -23.85
N PRO A 97 15.73 0.06 -25.01
CA PRO A 97 17.19 0.06 -25.18
C PRO A 97 17.80 1.48 -25.21
N HIS A 98 16.97 2.52 -25.33
CA HIS A 98 17.40 3.91 -25.35
C HIS A 98 17.38 4.57 -23.97
N VAL A 99 16.92 3.87 -22.93
CA VAL A 99 16.88 4.38 -21.56
C VAL A 99 17.97 3.71 -20.75
N ASN A 100 18.95 4.49 -20.32
CA ASN A 100 19.95 4.04 -19.36
C ASN A 100 19.40 4.17 -17.94
N VAL A 101 18.91 3.07 -17.38
CA VAL A 101 18.31 3.03 -16.04
C VAL A 101 19.27 3.52 -14.96
N ASN A 102 20.57 3.21 -15.07
CA ASN A 102 21.56 3.64 -14.07
C ASN A 102 21.76 5.16 -14.08
N GLU A 103 21.70 5.78 -15.25
CA GLU A 103 21.78 7.23 -15.40
C GLU A 103 20.54 7.91 -14.81
N VAL A 104 19.34 7.40 -15.11
CA VAL A 104 18.08 7.90 -14.54
C VAL A 104 18.11 7.81 -13.00
N LEU A 105 18.54 6.67 -12.45
CA LEU A 105 18.65 6.49 -11.00
C LEU A 105 19.73 7.39 -10.38
N ALA A 106 20.84 7.66 -11.08
CA ALA A 106 21.86 8.60 -10.60
C ALA A 106 21.31 10.02 -10.49
N ILE A 107 20.64 10.51 -11.53
CA ILE A 107 20.00 11.83 -11.53
C ILE A 107 18.96 11.92 -10.40
N TRP A 108 18.12 10.90 -10.23
CA TRP A 108 17.13 10.85 -9.15
C TRP A 108 17.76 10.85 -7.75
N ARG A 109 18.88 10.14 -7.56
CA ARG A 109 19.61 10.19 -6.28
C ARG A 109 20.18 11.58 -6.02
N GLU A 110 20.70 12.26 -7.04
CA GLU A 110 21.20 13.63 -6.89
C GLU A 110 20.10 14.64 -6.58
N SER A 111 18.85 14.38 -7.02
CA SER A 111 17.72 15.29 -6.79
C SER A 111 17.11 15.20 -5.39
N VAL A 112 17.50 14.23 -4.55
CA VAL A 112 16.92 14.00 -3.22
C VAL A 112 18.03 13.85 -2.18
N SER A 113 17.89 14.43 -0.98
CA SER A 113 18.91 14.32 0.07
C SER A 113 19.10 12.87 0.54
N ALA A 114 20.31 12.54 1.00
CA ALA A 114 20.60 11.19 1.51
C ALA A 114 19.75 10.83 2.75
N GLU A 115 19.45 11.82 3.60
CA GLU A 115 18.57 11.65 4.76
C GLU A 115 17.15 11.24 4.34
N THR A 116 16.57 11.94 3.36
CA THR A 116 15.24 11.59 2.84
C THR A 116 15.22 10.20 2.22
N ARG A 117 16.27 9.83 1.45
CA ARG A 117 16.35 8.48 0.86
C ARG A 117 16.47 7.39 1.91
N ALA A 118 17.21 7.62 2.99
CA ALA A 118 17.37 6.66 4.08
C ALA A 118 16.07 6.41 4.86
N ALA A 119 15.12 7.34 4.82
CA ALA A 119 13.80 7.17 5.44
C ALA A 119 12.83 6.31 4.60
N TRP A 120 13.18 5.98 3.35
CA TRP A 120 12.26 5.27 2.45
C TRP A 120 12.38 3.75 2.58
N PRO A 121 11.28 3.04 2.90
CA PRO A 121 11.27 1.59 2.88
C PRO A 121 11.28 1.09 1.42
N VAL A 122 12.39 0.51 1.00
CA VAL A 122 12.54 -0.09 -0.33
C VAL A 122 12.66 -1.61 -0.17
N ALA A 123 11.75 -2.36 -0.78
CA ALA A 123 11.71 -3.82 -0.66
C ALA A 123 12.95 -4.52 -1.26
N ASP A 124 13.52 -3.95 -2.33
CA ASP A 124 14.75 -4.41 -2.97
C ASP A 124 15.67 -3.20 -3.24
N PRO A 125 16.37 -2.70 -2.21
CA PRO A 125 17.22 -1.53 -2.38
C PRO A 125 18.48 -1.86 -3.19
N ALA A 126 18.92 -0.87 -3.98
CA ALA A 126 20.22 -0.92 -4.63
C ALA A 126 21.33 -1.10 -3.57
N PRO A 127 22.48 -1.73 -3.90
CA PRO A 127 23.53 -1.98 -2.93
C PRO A 127 23.96 -0.73 -2.13
N GLU A 128 23.91 0.45 -2.75
CA GLU A 128 24.30 1.72 -2.14
C GLU A 128 23.24 2.27 -1.16
N ASP A 129 21.99 1.84 -1.30
CA ASP A 129 20.82 2.28 -0.52
C ASP A 129 20.35 1.20 0.48
N ARG A 130 21.07 0.07 0.57
CA ARG A 130 20.79 -0.98 1.55
C ARG A 130 21.10 -0.47 2.94
N LEU A 131 20.05 -0.16 3.68
CA LEU A 131 20.12 0.00 5.13
C LEU A 131 20.60 -1.33 5.72
N SER A 132 21.51 -1.31 6.70
CA SER A 132 21.78 -2.47 7.53
C SER A 132 20.55 -2.69 8.42
N LEU A 133 19.59 -3.44 7.91
CA LEU A 133 18.38 -3.78 8.62
C LEU A 133 18.74 -4.88 9.63
N ASP A 134 18.92 -4.52 10.90
CA ASP A 134 18.94 -5.50 11.97
C ASP A 134 17.54 -6.11 12.06
N ALA A 135 17.37 -7.30 11.49
CA ALA A 135 16.09 -8.04 11.45
C ALA A 135 15.45 -8.19 12.85
N ASP A 136 16.28 -8.20 13.90
CA ASP A 136 15.87 -8.30 15.30
C ASP A 136 15.25 -6.99 15.86
N SER A 137 15.37 -5.87 15.14
CA SER A 137 14.79 -4.58 15.52
C SER A 137 13.37 -4.34 14.97
N TRP A 138 12.90 -5.23 14.09
CA TRP A 138 11.58 -5.13 13.48
C TRP A 138 10.53 -5.55 14.50
N GLN A 139 9.98 -4.57 15.21
CA GLN A 139 8.78 -4.81 15.98
C GLN A 139 7.58 -4.74 15.04
N PRO A 140 6.61 -5.67 15.14
CA PRO A 140 5.29 -5.48 14.56
C PRO A 140 4.81 -4.09 14.97
N LEU A 141 4.26 -3.34 14.03
CA LEU A 141 3.78 -1.99 14.28
C LEU A 141 2.62 -2.07 15.30
N GLN A 142 2.96 -1.96 16.59
CA GLN A 142 2.01 -1.92 17.69
C GLN A 142 1.43 -0.50 17.68
N ILE A 143 0.30 -0.30 16.98
CA ILE A 143 -0.43 0.96 17.04
C ILE A 143 -1.22 0.96 18.35
N PRO A 144 -0.85 1.76 19.37
CA PRO A 144 -1.64 1.87 20.59
C PRO A 144 -2.90 2.67 20.24
N GLY A 145 -4.08 2.06 20.37
CA GLY A 145 -5.36 2.76 20.17
C GLY A 145 -6.08 2.50 18.84
N THR A 146 -6.07 1.27 18.32
CA THR A 146 -6.99 0.81 17.25
C THR A 146 -8.49 0.89 17.61
N ALA A 147 -8.85 1.42 18.79
CA ALA A 147 -10.21 1.85 19.09
C ALA A 147 -10.50 3.31 18.64
N ALA A 148 -9.49 4.16 18.47
CA ALA A 148 -9.66 5.61 18.25
C ALA A 148 -9.43 6.06 16.80
N ALA A 149 -8.48 5.47 16.06
CA ALA A 149 -8.27 5.82 14.64
C ALA A 149 -9.42 5.34 13.71
N SER A 150 -10.25 4.41 14.21
CA SER A 150 -11.50 4.00 13.59
C SER A 150 -12.61 5.06 13.68
N ALA A 151 -12.48 6.08 14.53
CA ALA A 151 -13.46 7.17 14.61
C ALA A 151 -13.21 8.22 13.52
N ASP A 152 -11.97 8.71 13.35
CA ASP A 152 -11.69 9.80 12.40
C ASP A 152 -11.91 9.40 10.93
N VAL A 153 -11.59 8.16 10.55
CA VAL A 153 -11.84 7.65 9.19
C VAL A 153 -13.31 7.25 8.98
N ALA A 154 -14.03 6.89 10.05
CA ALA A 154 -15.47 6.63 9.98
C ALA A 154 -16.28 7.92 9.95
N GLU A 155 -15.85 8.98 10.63
CA GLU A 155 -16.51 10.29 10.69
C GLU A 155 -16.37 11.06 9.36
N GLU A 156 -15.22 10.95 8.68
CA GLU A 156 -15.09 11.43 7.29
C GLU A 156 -15.92 10.60 6.29
N ALA A 157 -16.09 9.29 6.52
CA ALA A 157 -16.90 8.45 5.64
C ALA A 157 -18.42 8.64 5.84
N GLU A 158 -18.88 8.91 7.07
CA GLU A 158 -20.29 9.22 7.38
C GLU A 158 -20.71 10.61 6.88
N SER A 159 -19.83 11.62 6.95
CA SER A 159 -20.15 12.98 6.48
C SER A 159 -20.35 13.04 4.95
N VAL A 160 -19.56 12.27 4.19
CA VAL A 160 -19.70 12.17 2.72
C VAL A 160 -20.99 11.45 2.29
N VAL A 161 -21.52 10.53 3.12
CA VAL A 161 -22.78 9.82 2.81
C VAL A 161 -24.00 10.69 3.10
N THR A 162 -23.95 11.58 4.10
CA THR A 162 -25.07 12.49 4.41
C THR A 162 -25.25 13.64 3.40
N GLU A 163 -24.18 14.04 2.69
CA GLU A 163 -24.27 15.10 1.68
C GLU A 163 -24.80 14.60 0.31
N ALA A 164 -24.91 13.29 0.11
CA ALA A 164 -25.37 12.67 -1.14
C ALA A 164 -26.88 12.32 -1.15
N VAL A 165 -27.67 12.76 -0.15
CA VAL A 165 -29.10 12.43 -0.01
C VAL A 165 -30.03 13.66 -0.12
N ASP A 166 -29.49 14.86 -0.32
CA ASP A 166 -30.28 16.07 -0.64
C ASP A 166 -29.93 16.60 -2.04
N ASP A 167 -30.49 15.96 -3.08
CA ASP A 167 -30.90 16.59 -4.35
C ASP A 167 -31.97 15.74 -5.06
#